data_AF-A0A075RA49-F1
#
_entry.id   AF-A0A075RA49-F1
#
_cell.length_a   1.000
_cell.length_b   1.000
_cell.length_c   1.000
_cell.angle_alpha   90.00
_cell.angle_beta   90.00
_cell.angle_gamma   90.00
#
_symmetry.space_group_name_H-M   'P 1'
#
loop_
_entity.id
_entity.type
_entity.pdbx_description
1 polymer ?
#
loop_
_entity_poly.entity_id
_entity_poly.type
_entity_poly.pdbx_seq_one_letter_code
_entity_poly.pdbx_strand_id
1 'polypeptide(L)'
;MYTLGKLIEKIDEIQNVMEQINRAMRHTSSASVEVLRRHKEQLEEIIEYIMEQEISSSLDLEGMLMKHKKCLRECMESSYSNKRPYTERSRDYTP
;
A
#
# COMPACT_ATOMS: atom_id res chain seq x y z
N MET A 1 -16.72 -1.36 8.64
CA MET A 1 -15.30 -1.04 8.90
C MET A 1 -14.72 -0.40 7.66
N TYR A 2 -14.32 0.87 7.74
CA TYR A 2 -13.47 1.48 6.72
C TYR A 2 -12.03 1.01 6.99
N THR A 3 -11.44 0.31 6.04
CA THR A 3 -10.03 -0.10 6.10
C THR A 3 -9.17 1.04 5.58
N LEU A 4 -7.94 1.18 6.10
CA LEU A 4 -6.98 2.21 5.67
C LEU A 4 -6.86 2.29 4.12
N GLY A 5 -6.86 1.14 3.44
CA GLY A 5 -6.84 1.09 1.97
C GLY A 5 -8.04 1.77 1.30
N LYS A 6 -9.26 1.61 1.82
CA LYS A 6 -10.46 2.28 1.27
C LYS A 6 -10.41 3.78 1.53
N LEU A 7 -9.79 4.20 2.64
CA LEU A 7 -9.63 5.61 2.96
C LEU A 7 -8.63 6.27 2.02
N ILE A 8 -7.51 5.59 1.71
CA ILE A 8 -6.53 6.04 0.72
C ILE A 8 -7.18 6.20 -0.66
N GLU A 9 -7.97 5.23 -1.11
CA GLU A 9 -8.71 5.33 -2.38
C GLU A 9 -9.62 6.57 -2.41
N LYS A 10 -10.30 6.88 -1.30
CA LYS A 10 -11.16 8.07 -1.21
C LYS A 10 -10.38 9.38 -1.17
N ILE A 11 -9.21 9.42 -0.55
CA ILE A 11 -8.34 10.60 -0.60
C ILE A 11 -7.87 10.85 -2.05
N ASP A 12 -7.48 9.80 -2.77
CA ASP A 12 -7.05 9.90 -4.18
C ASP A 12 -8.19 10.39 -5.09
N GLU A 13 -9.41 9.90 -4.89
CA GLU A 13 -10.61 10.41 -5.56
C GLU A 13 -10.83 11.92 -5.31
N ILE A 14 -10.70 12.37 -4.06
CA ILE A 14 -10.85 13.79 -3.70
C ILE A 14 -9.77 14.63 -4.38
N GLN A 15 -8.51 14.19 -4.38
CA GLN A 15 -7.41 14.90 -5.04
C GLN A 15 -7.64 15.04 -6.54
N ASN A 16 -8.13 14.00 -7.20
CA ASN A 16 -8.49 14.05 -8.62
C ASN A 16 -9.63 15.06 -8.89
N VAL A 17 -10.65 15.10 -8.04
CA VAL A 17 -11.73 16.11 -8.15
C VAL A 17 -11.17 17.53 -7.98
N MET A 18 -10.26 17.76 -7.03
CA MET A 18 -9.61 19.06 -6.85
C MET A 18 -8.81 19.49 -8.08
N GLU A 19 -8.10 18.56 -8.74
CA GLU A 19 -7.43 18.84 -10.01
C GLU A 19 -8.43 19.25 -11.11
N GLN A 20 -9.56 18.54 -11.21
CA GLN A 20 -10.60 18.87 -12.19
C GLN A 20 -11.19 20.25 -11.92
N ILE A 21 -11.42 20.61 -10.65
CA ILE A 21 -11.83 21.96 -10.25
C ILE A 21 -10.79 23.00 -10.70
N ASN A 22 -9.50 22.75 -10.46
CA ASN A 22 -8.42 23.64 -10.91
C ASN A 22 -8.41 23.83 -12.44
N ARG A 23 -8.71 22.79 -13.21
CA ARG A 23 -8.83 22.89 -14.68
C ARG A 23 -10.08 23.67 -15.08
N ALA A 24 -11.22 23.40 -14.43
CA ALA A 24 -12.49 24.09 -14.69
C ALA A 24 -12.39 25.60 -14.42
N MET A 25 -11.72 26.01 -13.34
CA MET A 25 -11.54 27.43 -13.02
C MET A 25 -10.87 28.24 -14.14
N ARG A 26 -10.05 27.62 -15.01
CA ARG A 26 -9.39 28.30 -16.14
C ARG A 26 -10.33 28.69 -17.28
N HIS A 27 -11.52 28.10 -17.34
CA HIS A 27 -12.43 28.20 -18.48
C HIS A 27 -13.82 28.73 -18.09
N THR A 28 -14.00 29.21 -16.86
CA THR A 28 -15.33 29.62 -16.35
C THR A 28 -15.40 31.10 -16.03
N SER A 29 -16.61 31.62 -15.85
CA SER A 29 -16.84 33.00 -15.43
C SER A 29 -16.29 33.27 -14.02
N SER A 30 -15.96 34.52 -13.70
CA SER A 30 -15.42 34.89 -12.37
C SER A 30 -16.34 34.48 -11.20
N ALA A 31 -17.66 34.60 -11.37
CA ALA A 31 -18.63 34.16 -10.36
C ALA A 31 -18.60 32.64 -10.16
N SER A 32 -18.41 31.87 -11.24
CA SER A 32 -18.25 30.41 -11.17
C SER A 32 -16.91 30.01 -10.55
N VAL A 33 -15.83 30.76 -10.83
CA VAL A 33 -14.51 30.53 -10.22
C VAL A 33 -14.57 30.63 -8.71
N GLU A 34 -15.28 31.64 -8.17
CA GLU A 34 -15.41 31.82 -6.72
C GLU A 34 -16.15 30.64 -6.06
N VAL A 35 -17.20 30.13 -6.69
CA VAL A 35 -17.92 28.93 -6.20
C VAL A 35 -17.02 27.70 -6.24
N LEU A 36 -16.31 27.50 -7.35
CA LEU A 36 -15.37 26.39 -7.51
C LEU A 36 -14.22 26.44 -6.51
N ARG A 37 -13.71 27.64 -6.20
CA ARG A 37 -12.68 27.86 -5.20
C ARG A 37 -13.16 27.44 -3.81
N ARG A 38 -14.37 27.84 -3.41
CA ARG A 38 -14.97 27.43 -2.12
C ARG A 38 -15.16 25.92 -2.03
N HIS A 39 -15.63 25.28 -3.09
CA HIS A 39 -15.75 23.81 -3.10
C HIS A 39 -14.39 23.12 -3.00
N LYS A 40 -13.35 23.68 -3.61
CA LYS A 40 -11.99 23.16 -3.45
C LYS A 40 -11.50 23.29 -2.00
N GLU A 41 -11.70 24.46 -1.37
CA GLU A 41 -11.33 24.68 0.05
C GLU A 41 -12.04 23.68 0.98
N GLN A 42 -13.33 23.41 0.75
CA GLN A 42 -14.08 22.39 1.52
C GLN A 42 -13.49 20.98 1.37
N LEU A 43 -12.99 20.63 0.18
CA LEU A 43 -12.34 19.33 -0.04
C LEU A 43 -10.96 19.25 0.65
N GLU A 44 -10.23 20.35 0.70
CA GLU A 44 -8.96 20.47 1.43
C GLU A 44 -9.18 20.26 2.95
N GLU A 45 -10.18 20.92 3.52
CA GLU A 45 -10.55 20.76 4.94
C GLU A 45 -10.93 19.30 5.28
N ILE A 46 -11.61 18.60 4.37
CA ILE A 46 -11.96 17.19 4.56
C ILE A 46 -10.71 16.31 4.60
N ILE A 47 -9.73 16.55 3.73
CA ILE A 47 -8.47 15.79 3.71
C ILE A 47 -7.69 16.06 5.01
N GLU A 48 -7.56 17.32 5.42
CA GLU A 48 -6.88 17.68 6.66
C GLU A 48 -7.54 17.02 7.86
N TYR A 49 -8.87 17.07 7.96
CA TYR A 49 -9.62 16.38 9.00
C TYR A 49 -9.31 14.88 9.02
N ILE A 50 -9.29 14.22 7.86
CA ILE A 50 -8.97 12.79 7.77
C ILE A 50 -7.53 12.51 8.23
N MET A 51 -6.57 13.36 7.87
CA MET A 51 -5.17 13.21 8.28
C MET A 51 -4.95 13.43 9.77
N GLU A 52 -5.73 14.31 10.40
CA GLU A 52 -5.70 14.58 11.84
C GLU A 52 -6.38 13.48 12.67
N GLN A 53 -7.26 12.68 12.06
CA GLN A 53 -7.82 11.53 12.76
C GLN A 53 -6.72 10.49 13.00
N GLU A 54 -6.63 10.00 14.24
CA GLU A 54 -5.86 8.79 14.57
C GLU A 54 -6.53 7.58 13.90
N ILE A 55 -6.23 7.36 12.62
CA ILE A 55 -6.71 6.21 11.87
C ILE A 55 -5.95 4.98 12.36
N SER A 56 -6.47 4.37 13.42
CA SER A 56 -6.01 3.07 13.91
C SER A 56 -6.34 2.00 12.87
N SER A 57 -5.34 1.65 12.07
CA SER A 57 -5.43 0.50 11.17
C SER A 57 -5.21 -0.78 11.98
N SER A 58 -6.14 -1.74 11.89
CA SER A 58 -5.91 -3.10 12.40
C SER A 58 -4.80 -3.84 11.63
N LEU A 59 -4.33 -3.26 10.51
CA LEU A 59 -3.21 -3.76 9.72
C LEU A 59 -1.94 -3.06 10.19
N ASP A 60 -1.21 -3.75 11.07
CA ASP A 60 0.16 -3.43 11.43
C ASP A 60 1.10 -3.84 10.29
N LEU A 61 1.62 -2.85 9.56
CA LEU A 61 2.54 -3.05 8.45
C LEU A 61 3.80 -3.81 8.89
N GLU A 62 4.32 -3.51 10.08
CA GLU A 62 5.47 -4.20 10.65
C GLU A 62 5.14 -5.68 10.89
N GLY A 63 3.99 -5.95 11.51
CA GLY A 63 3.46 -7.29 11.71
C GLY A 63 3.22 -8.06 10.40
N MET A 64 2.73 -7.39 9.35
CA MET A 64 2.55 -8.01 8.02
C MET A 64 3.89 -8.34 7.37
N LEU A 65 4.86 -7.43 7.41
CA LEU A 65 6.20 -7.64 6.87
C LEU A 65 6.95 -8.75 7.64
N MET A 66 6.80 -8.80 8.96
CA MET A 66 7.39 -9.83 9.80
C MET A 66 6.78 -11.22 9.54
N LYS A 67 5.46 -11.30 9.34
CA LYS A 67 4.79 -12.54 8.91
C LYS A 67 5.29 -12.99 7.53
N HIS A 68 5.46 -12.07 6.59
CA HIS A 68 5.95 -12.39 5.26
C HIS A 68 7.41 -12.87 5.28
N LYS A 69 8.28 -12.22 6.06
CA LYS A 69 9.67 -12.64 6.31
C LYS A 69 9.75 -14.03 6.93
N LYS A 70 8.86 -14.34 7.90
CA LYS A 70 8.79 -15.68 8.51
C LYS A 70 8.39 -16.74 7.50
N CYS A 71 7.36 -16.48 6.69
CA CYS A 71 6.93 -17.39 5.62
C CYS A 71 8.05 -17.67 4.60
N LEU A 72 8.74 -16.63 4.12
CA LEU A 72 9.86 -16.79 3.19
C LEU A 72 11.01 -17.62 3.80
N ARG A 73 11.30 -17.41 5.09
CA ARG A 73 12.29 -18.20 5.82
C ARG A 73 11.89 -19.67 5.89
N GLU A 74 10.65 -19.98 6.26
CA GLU A 74 10.13 -21.35 6.31
C GLU A 74 10.16 -22.03 4.93
N CYS A 75 9.82 -21.30 3.86
CA CYS A 75 9.94 -21.80 2.48
C CYS A 75 11.39 -22.14 2.10
N MET A 76 12.36 -21.32 2.49
CA MET A 76 13.77 -21.56 2.17
C MET A 76 14.44 -22.59 3.09
N GLU A 77 14.05 -22.68 4.36
CA GLU A 77 14.54 -23.69 5.30
C GLU A 77 14.15 -25.12 4.87
N SER A 78 12.95 -25.30 4.30
CA SER A 78 12.54 -26.60 3.74
C SER A 78 13.37 -27.05 2.52
N SER A 79 13.95 -26.10 1.77
CA SER A 79 14.79 -26.37 0.60
C SER A 79 16.24 -26.73 0.98
N TYR A 80 16.69 -26.32 2.17
CA TYR A 80 17.99 -26.67 2.77
C TYR A 80 17.88 -27.87 3.74
N SER A 81 16.89 -28.74 3.54
CA SER A 81 16.86 -30.06 4.18
C SER A 81 18.05 -30.89 3.68
N ASN A 82 19.04 -31.05 4.57
CA ASN A 82 20.28 -31.83 4.52
C ASN A 82 20.18 -33.25 3.88
N LYS A 83 19.81 -33.38 2.61
CA LYS A 83 20.15 -34.56 1.83
C LYS A 83 21.57 -34.39 1.33
N ARG A 84 22.55 -34.81 2.16
CA ARG A 84 23.89 -35.11 1.63
C ARG A 84 23.70 -36.11 0.48
N PRO A 85 24.18 -35.84 -0.74
CA PRO A 85 24.21 -36.88 -1.76
C PRO A 85 25.12 -37.97 -1.21
N TYR A 86 24.53 -39.14 -0.94
CA TYR A 86 25.26 -40.36 -0.66
C TYR A 86 26.10 -40.64 -1.92
N THR A 87 27.36 -40.19 -1.88
CA THR A 87 28.36 -40.58 -2.87
C THR A 87 28.83 -41.95 -2.45
N GLU A 88 28.27 -42.99 -3.11
CA GLU A 88 28.85 -44.32 -3.06
C GLU A 88 30.30 -44.20 -3.53
N ARG A 89 31.20 -44.33 -2.55
CA ARG A 89 32.62 -44.49 -2.78
C ARG A 89 32.76 -45.86 -3.46
N SER A 90 32.98 -45.86 -4.77
CA SER A 90 33.28 -47.05 -5.56
C SER A 90 34.49 -47.74 -4.92
N ARG A 91 34.23 -48.77 -4.10
CA ARG A 91 35.26 -49.66 -3.57
C ARG A 91 35.72 -50.55 -4.72
N ASP A 92 36.98 -50.34 -5.08
CA ASP A 92 37.95 -51.28 -5.64
C ASP A 92 37.38 -52.63 -6.12
N TYR A 93 37.37 -52.82 -7.44
CA TYR A 93 37.28 -54.13 -8.06
C TYR A 93 38.71 -54.73 -8.15
N THR A 94 38.96 -55.80 -7.39
CA THR A 94 39.95 -56.84 -7.73
C THR A 94 39.45 -58.15 -7.10
N PRO A 95 39.27 -59.18 -7.93
CA PRO A 95 40.24 -60.28 -7.96
C PRO A 95 40.98 -60.40 -9.29
#